data_AF-A0A370IIR9-F1
#
_entry.id   AF-A0A370IIR9-F1
#
_cell.length_a   1.000
_cell.length_b   1.000
_cell.length_c   1.000
_cell.angle_alpha   90.00
_cell.angle_beta   90.00
_cell.angle_gamma   90.00
#
_symmetry.space_group_name_H-M   'P 1'
#
loop_
_entity.id
_entity.type
_entity.pdbx_description
1 polymer ?
#
loop_
_entity_poly.entity_id
_entity_poly.type
_entity_poly.pdbx_seq_one_letter_code
_entity_poly.pdbx_strand_id
1 'polypeptide(L)'
;MVSLQEAGSGQVKCWLSRDECSKLEHAAGTVDWKREIAIQLMTQCGLRSDEVPKVAMEDIRWSEEGECWLFEIAGKNTDGGKPKKRDAWMPEETERNVSKYVRERGLSDEEPLVSVSPSSVRRWVREAAQTIAEEAENNRWNNVSSHDLRRSWATWHLVERPDPVDVRTMMAVGGWSSYSAIEPYLDAPTEKRIGAAMR
;
A
#
# COMPACT_ATOMS: atom_id res chain seq x y z
N MET A 1 -15.97 -7.70 -3.80
CA MET A 1 -16.80 -6.73 -3.06
C MET A 1 -16.06 -6.46 -1.77
N VAL A 2 -15.80 -5.19 -1.45
CA VAL A 2 -14.96 -4.81 -0.30
C VAL A 2 -15.51 -5.44 0.97
N SER A 3 -14.67 -6.22 1.64
CA SER A 3 -15.02 -6.87 2.90
C SER A 3 -14.99 -5.85 4.03
N LEU A 4 -16.01 -5.87 4.90
CA LEU A 4 -16.12 -4.96 6.04
C LEU A 4 -16.10 -5.77 7.34
N GLN A 5 -15.39 -5.27 8.34
CA GLN A 5 -15.45 -5.76 9.71
C GLN A 5 -15.67 -4.58 10.66
N GLU A 6 -16.68 -4.65 11.51
CA GLU A 6 -16.84 -3.68 12.59
C GLU A 6 -15.82 -3.98 13.69
N ALA A 7 -14.99 -3.00 14.03
CA ALA A 7 -14.17 -3.07 15.24
C ALA A 7 -15.01 -2.68 16.46
N GLY A 8 -14.71 -3.24 17.63
CA GLY A 8 -15.39 -2.90 18.89
C GLY A 8 -15.32 -1.42 19.29
N SER A 9 -14.52 -0.60 18.59
CA SER A 9 -14.44 0.85 18.73
C SER A 9 -15.45 1.63 17.87
N GLY A 10 -16.33 0.96 17.12
CA GLY A 10 -17.24 1.57 16.14
C GLY A 10 -16.57 1.95 14.81
N GLN A 11 -15.29 1.64 14.63
CA GLN A 11 -14.57 1.85 13.39
C GLN A 11 -14.78 0.67 12.42
N VAL A 12 -15.22 0.96 11.20
CA VAL A 12 -15.30 -0.06 10.13
C VAL A 12 -13.92 -0.24 9.51
N LYS A 13 -13.43 -1.49 9.51
CA LYS A 13 -12.21 -1.89 8.82
C LYS A 13 -12.57 -2.49 7.46
N CYS A 14 -11.82 -2.10 6.42
CA CYS A 14 -11.99 -2.64 5.08
C CYS A 14 -10.83 -3.56 4.68
N TRP A 15 -11.14 -4.58 3.88
CA TRP A 15 -10.16 -5.37 3.13
C TRP A 15 -10.52 -5.35 1.65
N LEU A 16 -9.54 -4.98 0.84
CA LEU A 16 -9.65 -4.90 -0.60
C LEU A 16 -8.90 -6.08 -1.22
N SER A 17 -9.53 -6.73 -2.19
CA SER A 17 -8.85 -7.64 -3.11
C SER A 17 -7.87 -6.88 -4.02
N ARG A 18 -6.99 -7.60 -4.74
CA ARG A 18 -6.07 -6.98 -5.71
C ARG A 18 -6.82 -6.21 -6.80
N ASP A 19 -7.93 -6.77 -7.31
CA ASP A 19 -8.76 -6.11 -8.32
C ASP A 19 -9.39 -4.82 -7.77
N GLU A 20 -9.78 -4.80 -6.50
CA GLU A 20 -10.32 -3.60 -5.84
C GLU A 20 -9.23 -2.55 -5.60
N CYS A 21 -8.02 -2.96 -5.24
CA CYS A 21 -6.87 -2.05 -5.23
C CYS A 21 -6.63 -1.43 -6.61
N SER A 22 -6.60 -2.23 -7.68
CA SER A 22 -6.43 -1.74 -9.05
C SER A 22 -7.55 -0.81 -9.50
N LYS A 23 -8.80 -1.07 -9.10
CA LYS A 23 -9.93 -0.14 -9.34
C LYS A 23 -9.71 1.21 -8.66
N LEU A 24 -9.24 1.19 -7.42
CA LEU A 24 -8.95 2.42 -6.66
C LEU A 24 -7.80 3.23 -7.28
N GLU A 25 -6.74 2.54 -7.71
CA GLU A 25 -5.62 3.15 -8.43
C GLU A 25 -6.10 3.82 -9.73
N HIS A 26 -6.89 3.10 -10.53
CA HIS A 26 -7.46 3.61 -11.78
C HIS A 26 -8.37 4.82 -11.55
N ALA A 27 -9.30 4.74 -10.59
CA ALA A 27 -10.20 5.84 -10.25
C ALA A 27 -9.46 7.10 -9.79
N ALA A 28 -8.30 6.96 -9.15
CA ALA A 28 -7.45 8.11 -8.83
C ALA A 28 -6.71 8.65 -10.07
N GLY A 29 -6.26 7.76 -10.96
CA GLY A 29 -5.55 8.09 -12.19
C GLY A 29 -6.39 8.85 -13.21
N THR A 30 -7.72 8.65 -13.24
CA THR A 30 -8.62 9.45 -14.09
C THR A 30 -8.59 10.94 -13.74
N VAL A 31 -8.23 11.29 -12.49
CA VAL A 31 -8.10 12.69 -12.05
C VAL A 31 -6.69 13.22 -12.30
N ASP A 32 -5.65 12.49 -11.88
CA ASP A 32 -4.24 12.80 -12.16
C ASP A 32 -3.38 11.56 -11.92
N TRP A 33 -2.42 11.30 -12.81
CA TRP A 33 -1.42 10.23 -12.65
C TRP A 33 -0.66 10.33 -11.31
N LYS A 34 -0.40 11.54 -10.80
CA LYS A 34 0.22 11.72 -9.46
C LYS A 34 -0.60 11.05 -8.34
N ARG A 35 -1.93 11.06 -8.46
CA ARG A 35 -2.83 10.42 -7.49
C ARG A 35 -2.83 8.91 -7.64
N GLU A 36 -2.77 8.40 -8.87
CA GLU A 36 -2.58 6.96 -9.13
C GLU A 36 -1.30 6.45 -8.46
N ILE A 37 -0.16 7.13 -8.69
CA ILE A 37 1.12 6.79 -8.05
C ILE A 37 0.99 6.79 -6.52
N ALA A 38 0.33 7.81 -5.95
CA ALA A 38 0.10 7.87 -4.51
C ALA A 38 -0.65 6.63 -3.98
N ILE A 39 -1.67 6.17 -4.69
CA ILE A 39 -2.45 4.99 -4.28
C ILE A 39 -1.66 3.69 -4.52
N GLN A 40 -0.98 3.54 -5.67
CA GLN A 40 -0.13 2.38 -5.97
C GLN A 40 0.95 2.16 -4.91
N LEU A 41 1.60 3.23 -4.46
CA LEU A 41 2.57 3.16 -3.37
C LEU A 41 1.98 2.56 -2.08
N MET A 42 0.70 2.82 -1.78
CA MET A 42 0.03 2.24 -0.60
C MET A 42 -0.47 0.81 -0.83
N THR A 43 -1.06 0.53 -2.00
CA THR A 43 -1.71 -0.77 -2.31
C THR A 43 -0.73 -1.84 -2.79
N GLN A 44 0.35 -1.45 -3.47
CA GLN A 44 1.35 -2.34 -4.06
C GLN A 44 2.61 -2.46 -3.18
N CYS A 45 3.02 -1.37 -2.52
CA CYS A 45 4.23 -1.32 -1.71
C CYS A 45 3.97 -1.22 -0.19
N GLY A 46 2.70 -1.15 0.22
CA GLY A 46 2.32 -1.14 1.63
C GLY A 46 2.68 0.15 2.39
N LEU A 47 2.97 1.26 1.70
CA LEU A 47 3.31 2.52 2.34
C LEU A 47 2.16 3.08 3.19
N ARG A 48 2.51 3.79 4.26
CA ARG A 48 1.55 4.63 4.99
C ARG A 48 1.35 5.96 4.25
N SER A 49 0.18 6.57 4.42
CA SER A 49 -0.13 7.88 3.81
C SER A 49 0.88 9.00 4.13
N ASP A 50 1.60 8.91 5.23
CA ASP A 50 2.64 9.87 5.65
C ASP A 50 4.07 9.47 5.24
N GLU A 51 4.22 8.30 4.61
CA GLU A 51 5.44 7.86 3.95
C GLU A 51 5.41 8.22 2.46
N VAL A 52 4.23 8.20 1.82
CA VAL A 52 4.04 8.52 0.39
C VAL A 52 4.70 9.84 -0.04
N PRO A 53 4.55 10.97 0.68
CA PRO A 53 5.17 12.23 0.25
C PRO A 53 6.68 12.32 0.42
N LYS A 54 7.32 11.26 0.94
CA LYS A 54 8.76 11.23 1.23
C LYS A 54 9.56 10.41 0.22
N VAL A 55 8.87 9.79 -0.75
CA VAL A 55 9.52 8.93 -1.75
C VAL A 55 9.93 9.79 -2.93
N ALA A 56 11.21 9.76 -3.26
CA ALA A 56 11.78 10.34 -4.48
C ALA A 56 12.30 9.22 -5.40
N MET A 57 12.69 9.56 -6.64
CA MET A 57 13.21 8.57 -7.58
C MET A 57 14.59 8.06 -7.13
N GLU A 58 15.41 8.92 -6.53
CA GLU A 58 16.73 8.55 -5.99
C GLU A 58 16.68 7.47 -4.90
N ASP A 59 15.54 7.32 -4.21
CA ASP A 59 15.36 6.30 -3.18
C ASP A 59 15.18 4.91 -3.78
N ILE A 60 14.78 4.81 -5.06
CA ILE A 60 14.43 3.56 -5.74
C ILE A 60 15.67 2.95 -6.39
N ARG A 61 15.93 1.68 -6.06
CA ARG A 61 17.10 0.93 -6.57
C ARG A 61 16.74 -0.49 -6.95
N TRP A 62 17.42 -1.00 -7.97
CA TRP A 62 17.44 -2.42 -8.26
C TRP A 62 18.44 -3.14 -7.34
N SER A 63 18.04 -4.27 -6.76
CA SER A 63 18.91 -5.16 -6.03
C SER A 63 19.29 -6.34 -6.91
N GLU A 64 20.54 -6.40 -7.36
CA GLU A 64 21.04 -7.52 -8.16
C GLU A 64 21.03 -8.84 -7.36
N GLU A 65 21.32 -8.79 -6.07
CA GLU A 65 21.31 -9.97 -5.19
C GLU A 65 19.88 -10.52 -4.99
N GLY A 66 18.89 -9.64 -4.84
CA GLY A 66 17.51 -10.01 -4.61
C GLY A 66 16.65 -10.08 -5.87
N GLU A 67 17.21 -9.74 -7.04
CA GLU A 67 16.50 -9.56 -8.32
C GLU A 67 15.16 -8.82 -8.16
N CYS A 68 15.18 -7.70 -7.42
CA CYS A 68 13.97 -6.94 -7.11
C CYS A 68 14.22 -5.44 -6.90
N TRP A 69 13.14 -4.67 -7.04
CA TRP A 69 13.14 -3.25 -6.72
C TRP A 69 12.90 -3.01 -5.24
N LEU A 70 13.76 -2.19 -4.66
CA LEU A 70 13.68 -1.73 -3.28
C LEU A 70 13.71 -0.20 -3.26
N PHE A 71 13.12 0.40 -2.23
CA PHE A 71 13.29 1.82 -1.99
C PHE A 71 13.36 2.16 -0.51
N GLU A 72 14.28 3.07 -0.17
CA GLU A 72 14.58 3.42 1.21
C GLU A 72 13.49 4.34 1.79
N ILE A 73 12.96 4.00 2.96
CA ILE A 73 11.92 4.77 3.64
C ILE A 73 12.32 5.06 5.07
N ALA A 74 12.34 6.35 5.42
CA ALA A 74 12.42 6.81 6.79
C ALA A 74 11.09 6.59 7.53
N GLY A 75 11.09 5.65 8.48
CA GLY A 75 9.94 5.36 9.34
C GLY A 75 9.62 6.51 10.31
N LYS A 76 8.57 6.33 11.12
CA LYS A 76 8.26 7.29 12.20
C LYS A 76 9.32 7.21 13.30
N ASN A 77 9.82 8.37 13.71
CA ASN A 77 10.62 8.50 14.92
C ASN A 77 9.70 8.35 16.15
N THR A 78 9.57 7.13 16.65
CA THR A 78 8.68 6.80 17.78
C THR A 78 9.41 6.79 19.13
N ASP A 79 10.74 6.74 19.11
CA ASP A 79 11.58 6.56 20.30
C ASP A 79 12.51 7.76 20.58
N GLY A 80 12.30 8.90 19.89
CA GLY A 80 13.13 10.12 20.03
C GLY A 80 14.53 10.04 19.41
N GLY A 81 14.88 8.92 18.76
CA GLY A 81 16.16 8.70 18.06
C GLY A 81 16.18 9.14 16.61
N LYS A 82 17.14 8.68 15.79
CA LYS A 82 17.05 8.88 14.33
C LYS A 82 15.91 8.00 13.77
N PRO A 83 15.12 8.46 12.79
CA PRO A 83 14.13 7.63 12.12
C PRO A 83 14.76 6.34 11.62
N LYS A 84 14.21 5.18 12.00
CA LYS A 84 14.68 3.89 11.47
C LYS A 84 14.33 3.84 9.99
N LYS A 85 15.34 3.59 9.17
CA LYS A 85 15.16 3.38 7.73
C LYS A 85 14.82 1.92 7.46
N ARG A 86 14.07 1.66 6.39
CA ARG A 86 13.82 0.32 5.86
C ARG A 86 13.83 0.36 4.34
N ASP A 87 14.21 -0.75 3.74
CA ASP A 87 14.01 -0.98 2.32
C ASP A 87 12.62 -1.60 2.11
N ALA A 88 11.71 -0.83 1.52
CA ALA A 88 10.41 -1.33 1.11
C ALA A 88 10.53 -2.00 -0.27
N TRP A 89 9.76 -3.06 -0.50
CA TRP A 89 9.71 -3.75 -1.79
C TRP A 89 8.72 -3.06 -2.74
N MET A 90 9.12 -2.96 -4.01
CA MET A 90 8.28 -2.44 -5.10
C MET A 90 8.13 -3.52 -6.18
N PRO A 91 6.90 -3.83 -6.65
CA PRO A 91 6.73 -4.66 -7.84
C PRO A 91 7.28 -3.97 -9.09
N GLU A 92 7.84 -4.76 -10.01
CA GLU A 92 8.41 -4.26 -11.26
C GLU A 92 7.40 -3.44 -12.09
N GLU A 93 6.12 -3.81 -12.11
CA GLU A 93 5.11 -3.04 -12.82
C GLU A 93 4.87 -1.65 -12.20
N THR A 94 4.93 -1.55 -10.87
CA THR A 94 4.84 -0.28 -10.16
C THR A 94 6.05 0.59 -10.44
N GLU A 95 7.26 0.01 -10.42
CA GLU A 95 8.47 0.74 -10.79
C GLU A 95 8.39 1.27 -12.23
N ARG A 96 8.01 0.43 -13.20
CA ARG A 96 7.86 0.86 -14.59
C ARG A 96 6.89 2.03 -14.74
N ASN A 97 5.79 2.02 -13.99
CA ASN A 97 4.84 3.13 -13.99
C ASN A 97 5.43 4.41 -13.38
N VAL A 98 6.13 4.28 -12.24
CA VAL A 98 6.82 5.39 -11.57
C VAL A 98 7.88 6.02 -12.47
N SER A 99 8.76 5.20 -13.05
CA SER A 99 9.82 5.66 -13.97
C SER A 99 9.25 6.37 -15.20
N LYS A 100 8.15 5.84 -15.75
CA LYS A 100 7.44 6.52 -16.84
C LYS A 100 6.85 7.85 -16.37
N TYR A 101 6.18 7.89 -15.22
CA TYR A 101 5.62 9.11 -14.65
C TYR A 101 6.67 10.19 -14.41
N VAL A 102 7.81 9.85 -13.78
CA VAL A 102 8.95 10.76 -13.53
C VAL A 102 9.44 11.37 -14.84
N ARG A 103 9.66 10.53 -15.86
CA ARG A 103 10.13 10.98 -17.18
C ARG A 103 9.13 11.91 -17.87
N GLU A 104 7.84 11.54 -17.90
CA GLU A 104 6.80 12.33 -18.60
C GLU A 104 6.48 13.64 -17.86
N ARG A 105 6.66 13.69 -16.54
CA ARG A 105 6.47 14.90 -15.72
C ARG A 105 7.73 15.75 -15.59
N GLY A 106 8.89 15.24 -16.00
CA GLY A 106 10.18 15.94 -15.90
C GLY A 106 10.61 16.19 -14.46
N LEU A 107 10.34 15.26 -13.55
CA LEU A 107 10.78 15.37 -12.15
C LEU A 107 12.29 15.11 -12.05
N SER A 108 12.97 15.83 -11.17
CA SER A 108 14.35 15.48 -10.81
C SER A 108 14.39 14.27 -9.88
N ASP A 109 15.56 13.63 -9.77
CA ASP A 109 15.70 12.42 -8.96
C ASP A 109 15.40 12.65 -7.46
N GLU A 110 15.70 13.86 -6.97
CA GLU A 110 15.50 14.31 -5.58
C GLU A 110 14.07 14.81 -5.31
N GLU A 111 13.27 15.07 -6.36
CA GLU A 111 11.92 15.59 -6.20
C GLU A 111 10.97 14.47 -5.71
N PRO A 112 10.16 14.70 -4.66
CA PRO A 112 9.18 13.71 -4.23
C PRO A 112 8.17 13.38 -5.33
N LEU A 113 8.00 12.09 -5.61
CA LEU A 113 7.05 11.58 -6.61
C LEU A 113 5.64 12.17 -6.40
N VAL A 114 5.27 12.32 -5.13
CA VAL A 114 3.98 12.82 -4.65
C VAL A 114 4.20 13.98 -3.66
N SER A 115 4.60 15.14 -4.17
CA SER A 115 4.82 16.35 -3.35
C SER A 115 3.50 17.01 -2.88
N VAL A 116 2.84 16.38 -1.90
CA VAL A 116 1.64 16.90 -1.21
C VAL A 116 1.65 16.53 0.27
N SER A 117 0.78 17.13 1.08
CA SER A 117 0.66 16.75 2.49
C SER A 117 0.10 15.32 2.68
N PRO A 118 0.39 14.65 3.80
CA PRO A 118 -0.25 13.38 4.14
C PRO A 118 -1.78 13.46 4.21
N SER A 119 -2.35 14.63 4.56
CA SER A 119 -3.81 14.82 4.56
C SER A 119 -4.39 14.84 3.15
N SER A 120 -3.68 15.38 2.15
CA SER A 120 -4.07 15.31 0.75
C SER A 120 -4.06 13.87 0.24
N VAL A 121 -3.04 13.08 0.56
CA VAL A 121 -3.01 11.64 0.21
C VAL A 121 -4.21 10.91 0.78
N ARG A 122 -4.53 11.12 2.06
CA ARG A 122 -5.73 10.52 2.69
C ARG A 122 -7.03 10.99 2.03
N ARG A 123 -7.09 12.24 1.60
CA ARG A 123 -8.26 12.79 0.90
C ARG A 123 -8.42 12.12 -0.48
N TRP A 124 -7.35 11.93 -1.24
CA TRP A 124 -7.39 11.26 -2.55
C TRP A 124 -7.89 9.82 -2.47
N VAL A 125 -7.54 9.07 -1.42
CA VAL A 125 -8.10 7.73 -1.19
C VAL A 125 -9.61 7.79 -1.01
N ARG A 126 -10.12 8.75 -0.21
CA ARG A 126 -11.56 8.91 0.02
C ARG A 126 -12.29 9.34 -1.24
N GLU A 127 -11.74 10.30 -1.99
CA GLU A 127 -12.31 10.78 -3.25
C GLU A 127 -12.41 9.63 -4.26
N ALA A 128 -11.33 8.87 -4.47
CA ALA A 128 -11.35 7.72 -5.38
C ALA A 128 -12.34 6.63 -4.94
N ALA A 129 -12.40 6.34 -3.63
CA ALA A 129 -13.36 5.38 -3.11
C ALA A 129 -14.81 5.85 -3.26
N GLN A 130 -15.09 7.15 -3.07
CA GLN A 130 -16.40 7.74 -3.29
C GLN A 130 -16.81 7.66 -4.76
N THR A 131 -15.92 7.96 -5.70
CA THR A 131 -16.19 7.81 -7.13
C THR A 131 -16.62 6.38 -7.46
N ILE A 132 -15.90 5.37 -6.93
CA ILE A 132 -16.28 3.96 -7.14
C ILE A 132 -17.61 3.62 -6.45
N ALA A 133 -17.87 4.19 -5.27
CA ALA A 133 -19.12 3.96 -4.55
C ALA A 133 -20.33 4.44 -5.38
N GLU A 134 -20.21 5.61 -6.01
CA GLU A 134 -21.23 6.22 -6.86
C GLU A 134 -21.42 5.42 -8.16
N GLU A 135 -20.33 5.08 -8.86
CA GLU A 135 -20.38 4.34 -10.13
C GLU A 135 -20.91 2.92 -9.99
N ALA A 136 -20.56 2.23 -8.89
CA ALA A 136 -20.94 0.85 -8.65
C ALA A 136 -22.21 0.71 -7.78
N GLU A 137 -22.86 1.83 -7.42
CA GLU A 137 -23.98 1.89 -6.47
C GLU A 137 -23.71 1.08 -5.18
N ASN A 138 -22.48 1.17 -4.67
CA ASN A 138 -21.99 0.34 -3.57
C ASN A 138 -21.35 1.18 -2.46
N ASN A 139 -22.19 1.56 -1.50
CA ASN A 139 -21.79 2.39 -0.35
C ASN A 139 -20.73 1.78 0.56
N ARG A 140 -20.37 0.49 0.42
CA ARG A 140 -19.28 -0.12 1.22
C ARG A 140 -17.95 0.60 0.99
N TRP A 141 -17.72 1.08 -0.23
CA TRP A 141 -16.52 1.84 -0.60
C TRP A 141 -16.33 3.13 0.21
N ASN A 142 -17.41 3.76 0.70
CA ASN A 142 -17.31 4.98 1.51
C ASN A 142 -16.59 4.76 2.86
N ASN A 143 -16.40 3.50 3.28
CA ASN A 143 -15.66 3.17 4.49
C ASN A 143 -14.15 2.99 4.24
N VAL A 144 -13.70 2.97 2.98
CA VAL A 144 -12.30 2.72 2.63
C VAL A 144 -11.42 3.91 3.03
N SER A 145 -10.35 3.63 3.75
CA SER A 145 -9.34 4.59 4.18
C SER A 145 -7.94 4.16 3.77
N SER A 146 -6.98 5.10 3.83
CA SER A 146 -5.56 4.80 3.54
C SER A 146 -4.97 3.71 4.42
N HIS A 147 -5.47 3.54 5.66
CA HIS A 147 -4.98 2.51 6.56
C HIS A 147 -5.42 1.11 6.11
N ASP A 148 -6.60 1.02 5.48
CA ASP A 148 -7.13 -0.23 4.94
C ASP A 148 -6.31 -0.71 3.74
N LEU A 149 -5.70 0.21 2.96
CA LEU A 149 -4.83 -0.16 1.84
C LEU A 149 -3.59 -0.93 2.31
N ARG A 150 -2.90 -0.39 3.32
CA ARG A 150 -1.77 -1.07 3.95
C ARG A 150 -2.18 -2.39 4.60
N ARG A 151 -3.37 -2.44 5.22
CA ARG A 151 -3.90 -3.68 5.80
C ARG A 151 -4.16 -4.75 4.75
N SER A 152 -4.80 -4.35 3.66
CA SER A 152 -5.11 -5.23 2.52
C SER A 152 -3.83 -5.74 1.86
N TRP A 153 -2.82 -4.88 1.69
CA TRP A 153 -1.49 -5.27 1.21
C TRP A 153 -0.85 -6.33 2.12
N ALA A 154 -0.77 -6.07 3.43
CA ALA A 154 -0.14 -7.01 4.36
C ALA A 154 -0.87 -8.36 4.39
N THR A 155 -2.21 -8.33 4.48
CA THR A 155 -3.06 -9.53 4.51
C THR A 155 -2.92 -10.35 3.23
N TRP A 156 -2.87 -9.69 2.07
CA TRP A 156 -2.65 -10.36 0.79
C TRP A 156 -1.33 -11.13 0.78
N HIS A 157 -0.24 -10.47 1.15
CA HIS A 157 1.08 -11.10 1.12
C HIS A 157 1.27 -12.18 2.19
N LEU A 158 0.70 -12.00 3.39
CA LEU A 158 0.85 -12.94 4.50
C LEU A 158 -0.11 -14.14 4.44
N VAL A 159 -1.29 -13.96 3.83
CA VAL A 159 -2.40 -14.92 3.99
C VAL A 159 -2.98 -15.33 2.65
N GLU A 160 -3.47 -14.37 1.85
CA GLU A 160 -4.40 -14.69 0.75
C GLU A 160 -3.71 -15.10 -0.57
N ARG A 161 -2.48 -14.65 -0.84
CA ARG A 161 -1.78 -15.00 -2.09
C ARG A 161 -1.44 -16.52 -2.14
N PRO A 162 -1.29 -17.10 -3.34
CA PRO A 162 -0.98 -18.54 -3.50
C PRO A 162 0.26 -18.98 -2.74
N ASP A 163 1.33 -18.17 -2.84
CA ASP A 163 2.62 -18.36 -2.18
C ASP A 163 2.86 -17.25 -1.14
N PRO A 164 2.34 -17.39 0.10
CA PRO A 164 2.48 -16.37 1.12
C PRO A 164 3.94 -16.07 1.40
N VAL A 165 4.21 -14.79 1.62
CA VAL A 165 5.52 -14.32 2.04
C VAL A 165 5.68 -14.67 3.51
N ASP A 166 6.86 -15.17 3.90
CA ASP A 166 7.13 -15.45 5.30
C ASP A 166 7.05 -14.17 6.14
N VAL A 167 6.64 -14.34 7.39
CA VAL A 167 6.42 -13.25 8.33
C VAL A 167 7.67 -12.40 8.58
N ARG A 168 8.89 -12.97 8.56
CA ARG A 168 10.12 -12.21 8.82
C ARG A 168 10.46 -11.31 7.64
N THR A 169 10.31 -11.81 6.42
CA THR A 169 10.45 -10.99 5.21
C THR A 169 9.43 -9.85 5.20
N MET A 170 8.16 -10.14 5.50
CA MET A 170 7.12 -9.10 5.59
C MET A 170 7.41 -8.07 6.69
N MET A 171 7.89 -8.51 7.86
CA MET A 171 8.34 -7.61 8.92
C MET A 171 9.44 -6.67 8.46
N ALA A 172 10.42 -7.17 7.70
CA ALA A 172 11.52 -6.37 7.17
C ALA A 172 11.02 -5.29 6.18
N VAL A 173 10.30 -5.68 5.13
CA VAL A 173 9.85 -4.74 4.07
C VAL A 173 8.78 -3.78 4.56
N GLY A 174 7.90 -4.22 5.47
CA GLY A 174 6.87 -3.37 6.04
C GLY A 174 7.34 -2.52 7.23
N GLY A 175 8.48 -2.83 7.85
CA GLY A 175 9.00 -2.09 9.00
C GLY A 175 8.22 -2.36 10.28
N TRP A 176 7.91 -3.63 10.55
CA TRP A 176 7.37 -4.07 11.84
C TRP A 176 8.50 -4.55 12.74
N SER A 177 8.57 -4.02 13.97
CA SER A 177 9.66 -4.32 14.92
C SER A 177 9.45 -5.59 15.74
N SER A 178 8.24 -6.16 15.75
CA SER A 178 7.89 -7.34 16.54
C SER A 178 6.74 -8.13 15.91
N TYR A 179 6.60 -9.39 16.32
CA TYR A 179 5.45 -10.24 15.96
C TYR A 179 4.13 -9.63 16.43
N SER A 180 4.08 -9.05 17.63
CA SER A 180 2.89 -8.36 18.13
C SER A 180 2.47 -7.16 17.28
N ALA A 181 3.40 -6.53 16.57
CA ALA A 181 3.09 -5.40 15.70
C ALA A 181 2.51 -5.83 14.34
N ILE A 182 2.85 -7.04 13.87
CA ILE A 182 2.36 -7.60 12.59
C ILE A 182 1.14 -8.50 12.78
N GLU A 183 0.94 -9.07 13.98
CA GLU A 183 -0.20 -9.91 14.34
C GLU A 183 -1.58 -9.34 13.92
N PRO A 184 -1.87 -8.03 14.03
CA PRO A 184 -3.16 -7.47 13.57
C PRO A 184 -3.42 -7.56 12.06
N TYR A 185 -2.46 -8.04 11.28
CA TYR A 185 -2.54 -8.26 9.83
C TYR A 185 -2.57 -9.76 9.46
N LEU A 186 -2.50 -10.66 10.45
CA LEU A 186 -2.61 -12.11 10.30
C LEU A 186 -4.06 -12.55 10.52
N ASP A 187 -4.97 -12.09 9.67
CA ASP A 187 -6.36 -12.54 9.74
C ASP A 187 -6.47 -14.04 9.44
N ALA A 188 -7.54 -14.66 9.97
CA ALA A 188 -7.83 -16.05 9.68
C ALA A 188 -7.98 -16.24 8.16
N PRO A 189 -7.31 -17.25 7.57
CA PRO A 189 -7.37 -17.49 6.13
C PRO A 189 -8.80 -17.82 5.70
N THR A 190 -9.18 -17.38 4.50
CA THR A 190 -10.45 -17.79 3.89
C THR A 190 -10.52 -19.31 3.67
N GLU A 191 -11.72 -19.90 3.64
CA GLU A 191 -11.87 -21.34 3.34
C GLU A 191 -11.25 -21.72 2.00
N LYS A 192 -11.42 -20.86 0.99
CA LYS A 192 -10.77 -20.99 -0.32
C LYS A 192 -9.24 -21.08 -0.16
N ARG A 193 -8.66 -20.23 0.70
CA ARG A 193 -7.23 -20.21 0.97
C ARG A 193 -6.76 -21.46 1.71
N ILE A 194 -7.50 -21.90 2.72
CA ILE A 194 -7.22 -23.15 3.46
C ILE A 194 -7.19 -24.33 2.49
N GLY A 195 -8.23 -24.45 1.65
CA GLY A 195 -8.31 -25.53 0.66
C GLY A 195 -7.25 -25.45 -0.44
N ALA A 196 -6.66 -24.29 -0.69
CA ALA A 196 -5.52 -24.15 -1.61
C ALA A 196 -4.17 -24.46 -0.93
N ALA A 197 -4.02 -24.18 0.37
CA ALA A 197 -2.78 -24.44 1.12
C ALA A 197 -2.54 -25.91 1.44
N MET A 198 -3.63 -26.67 1.64
CA MET A 198 -3.58 -28.05 2.16
C MET A 198 -3.74 -29.12 1.08
N ARG A 199 -3.59 -28.75 -0.21
CA ARG A 199 -3.61 -29.67 -1.35
C ARG A 199 -2.19 -29.93 -1.84
#